data_AF-A0A1Q8ZY90-F1
#
_entry.id   AF-A0A1Q8ZY90-F1
#
_cell.length_a   1.000
_cell.length_b   1.000
_cell.length_c   1.000
_cell.angle_alpha   90.00
_cell.angle_beta   90.00
_cell.angle_gamma   90.00
#
_symmetry.space_group_name_H-M   'P 1'
#
loop_
_entity.id
_entity.type
_entity.pdbx_description
1 polymer ?
#
loop_
_entity_poly.entity_id
_entity_poly.type
_entity_poly.pdbx_seq_one_letter_code
_entity_poly.pdbx_strand_id
1 'polypeptide(L)'
;MNPVDLSLFGFWPTPALHGAVEGLEIKSADLARLNAHFAALLNDLTQEMRAQFEQFRLLREGAEALMRGDDDAAVKLARADLKAASDAMSVIVRTLEKVDALQRQLMRDREAEEERAEGDHETLERAQSRLLALVDQQADAKAQMLLAEWTRAAQTAGCDPPPS
;
A
#
# COMPACT_ATOMS: atom_id res chain seq x y z
N MET A 1 3.96 37.15 -21.97
CA MET A 1 3.18 36.67 -20.81
C MET A 1 3.33 35.16 -20.79
N ASN A 2 4.09 34.60 -19.85
CA ASN A 2 4.19 33.13 -19.73
C ASN A 2 2.88 32.61 -19.10
N PRO A 3 2.29 31.52 -19.64
CA PRO A 3 1.13 30.90 -19.01
C PRO A 3 1.53 30.38 -17.63
N VAL A 4 0.73 30.73 -16.62
CA VAL A 4 0.91 30.23 -15.25
C VAL A 4 0.74 28.72 -15.28
N ASP A 5 1.74 27.99 -14.77
CA ASP A 5 1.68 26.54 -14.61
C ASP A 5 0.81 26.20 -13.39
N LEU A 6 -0.41 25.75 -13.68
CA LEU A 6 -1.42 25.44 -12.67
C LEU A 6 -1.12 24.13 -11.89
N SER A 7 -0.16 23.32 -12.35
CA SER A 7 0.27 22.10 -11.64
C SER A 7 0.95 22.40 -10.31
N LEU A 8 1.48 23.61 -10.14
CA LEU A 8 2.09 24.09 -8.88
C LEU A 8 1.06 24.35 -7.76
N PHE A 9 -0.24 24.44 -8.07
CA PHE A 9 -1.30 24.70 -7.08
C PHE A 9 -2.10 23.46 -6.69
N GLY A 10 -1.54 22.26 -6.91
CA GLY A 10 -2.20 21.00 -6.55
C GLY A 10 -3.35 20.60 -7.48
N PHE A 11 -3.52 21.30 -8.60
CA PHE A 11 -4.49 20.93 -9.64
C PHE A 11 -3.83 19.91 -10.59
N TRP A 12 -3.81 18.66 -10.15
CA TRP A 12 -3.46 17.55 -11.03
C TRP A 12 -4.64 17.33 -11.99
N PRO A 13 -4.46 17.40 -13.31
CA PRO A 13 -5.53 17.07 -14.23
C PRO A 13 -5.94 15.63 -13.96
N THR A 14 -7.15 15.44 -13.43
CA THR A 14 -7.72 14.12 -13.24
C THR A 14 -7.80 13.48 -14.62
N PRO A 15 -7.10 12.37 -14.90
CA PRO A 15 -7.28 11.68 -16.16
C PRO A 15 -8.77 11.36 -16.26
N ALA A 16 -9.38 11.67 -17.40
CA ALA A 16 -10.76 11.34 -17.66
C ALA A 16 -10.92 9.81 -17.60
N LEU A 17 -11.17 9.28 -16.41
CA LEU A 17 -11.54 7.90 -16.16
C LEU A 17 -13.02 7.74 -16.56
N HIS A 18 -13.35 8.07 -17.80
CA HIS A 18 -14.57 7.58 -18.41
C HIS A 18 -14.26 6.18 -18.96
N GLY A 19 -14.49 5.16 -18.13
CA GLY A 19 -14.56 3.77 -18.58
C GLY A 19 -13.48 2.79 -18.08
N ALA A 20 -12.82 3.04 -16.95
CA ALA A 20 -11.90 2.05 -16.36
C ALA A 20 -11.92 2.02 -14.82
N VAL A 21 -13.12 2.15 -14.23
CA VAL A 21 -13.37 1.72 -12.85
C VAL A 21 -13.93 0.29 -12.86
N GLU A 22 -13.26 -0.60 -13.61
CA GLU A 22 -13.19 -2.03 -13.26
C GLU A 22 -12.04 -2.10 -12.25
N GLY A 23 -12.29 -1.72 -10.99
CA GLY A 23 -12.56 -2.75 -10.00
C GLY A 23 -11.34 -3.66 -9.84
N LEU A 24 -10.41 -3.28 -8.95
CA LEU A 24 -9.52 -4.24 -8.29
C LEU A 24 -10.35 -5.16 -7.35
N GLU A 25 -11.48 -5.66 -7.83
CA GLU A 25 -12.27 -6.68 -7.18
C GLU A 25 -11.61 -8.01 -7.53
N ILE A 26 -10.48 -8.30 -6.88
CA ILE A 26 -10.00 -9.68 -6.81
C ILE A 26 -11.11 -10.43 -6.09
N LYS A 27 -11.87 -11.24 -6.82
CA LYS A 27 -12.91 -12.09 -6.24
C LYS A 27 -12.29 -12.82 -5.05
N SER A 28 -12.98 -12.89 -3.92
CA SER A 28 -12.46 -13.50 -2.69
C SER A 28 -11.90 -14.92 -2.92
N ALA A 29 -12.45 -15.66 -3.89
CA ALA A 29 -11.93 -16.95 -4.35
C ALA A 29 -10.55 -16.87 -5.03
N ASP A 30 -10.28 -15.83 -5.82
CA ASP A 30 -8.98 -15.59 -6.45
C ASP A 30 -7.93 -15.17 -5.40
N LEU A 31 -8.32 -14.41 -4.37
CA LEU A 31 -7.45 -14.08 -3.25
C LEU A 31 -7.10 -15.33 -2.42
N ALA A 32 -8.08 -16.20 -2.15
CA ALA A 32 -7.85 -17.46 -1.45
C ALA A 32 -6.93 -18.39 -2.25
N ARG A 33 -7.12 -18.50 -3.57
CA ARG A 33 -6.25 -19.28 -4.46
C ARG A 33 -4.82 -18.72 -4.49
N LEU A 34 -4.70 -17.39 -4.56
CA LEU A 34 -3.40 -16.70 -4.56
C LEU A 34 -2.65 -16.92 -3.23
N ASN A 35 -3.35 -16.81 -2.10
CA ASN A 35 -2.78 -17.09 -0.78
C ASN A 35 -2.33 -18.54 -0.65
N ALA A 36 -3.13 -19.50 -1.12
CA ALA A 36 -2.74 -20.92 -1.13
C ALA A 36 -1.50 -21.17 -2.01
N HIS A 37 -1.39 -20.51 -3.16
CA HIS A 37 -0.22 -20.59 -4.02
C HIS A 37 1.04 -20.02 -3.35
N PHE A 38 0.94 -18.85 -2.69
CA PHE A 38 2.07 -18.28 -1.96
C PHE A 38 2.48 -19.13 -0.75
N ALA A 39 1.53 -19.71 -0.03
CA ALA A 39 1.82 -20.63 1.06
C ALA A 39 2.57 -21.88 0.57
N ALA A 40 2.15 -22.44 -0.58
CA ALA A 40 2.86 -23.56 -1.22
C ALA A 40 4.28 -23.16 -1.63
N LEU A 41 4.44 -22.00 -2.29
CA LEU A 41 5.75 -21.48 -2.70
C LEU A 41 6.69 -21.26 -1.49
N LEU A 42 6.19 -20.69 -0.40
CA LEU A 42 6.97 -20.51 0.83
C LEU A 42 7.42 -21.84 1.43
N ASN A 43 6.54 -22.84 1.40
CA ASN A 43 6.87 -24.19 1.87
C ASN A 43 7.95 -24.83 0.97
N ASP A 44 7.84 -24.71 -0.35
CA ASP A 44 8.83 -25.22 -1.30
C ASP A 44 10.19 -24.53 -1.10
N LEU A 45 10.21 -23.20 -0.95
CA LEU A 45 11.42 -22.45 -0.65
C LEU A 45 12.05 -22.87 0.68
N THR A 46 11.23 -23.15 1.70
CA THR A 46 11.71 -23.61 3.00
C THR A 46 12.31 -25.02 2.91
N GLN A 47 11.69 -25.91 2.13
CA GLN A 47 12.23 -27.25 1.86
C GLN A 47 13.55 -27.19 1.10
N GLU A 48 13.63 -26.33 0.08
CA GLU A 48 14.85 -26.12 -0.69
C GLU A 48 15.98 -25.56 0.19
N MET A 49 15.70 -24.58 1.04
CA MET A 49 16.69 -24.08 2.02
C MET A 49 17.17 -25.17 2.99
N ARG A 50 16.28 -26.05 3.44
CA ARG A 50 16.67 -27.20 4.27
C ARG A 50 17.58 -28.15 3.49
N ALA A 51 17.27 -28.43 2.23
CA ALA A 51 18.10 -29.30 1.39
C ALA A 51 19.50 -28.71 1.17
N GLN A 52 19.59 -27.40 0.91
CA GLN A 52 20.86 -26.70 0.77
C GLN A 52 21.69 -26.72 2.07
N PHE A 53 21.04 -26.61 3.22
CA PHE A 53 21.72 -26.74 4.51
C PHE A 53 22.28 -28.16 4.74
N GLU A 54 21.52 -29.20 4.38
CA GLU A 54 22.01 -30.58 4.45
C GLU A 54 23.17 -30.83 3.48
N GLN A 55 23.13 -30.27 2.27
CA GLN A 55 24.25 -30.32 1.34
C GLN A 55 25.50 -29.66 1.93
N PHE A 56 25.36 -28.51 2.59
CA PHE A 56 26.48 -27.90 3.30
C PHE A 56 27.02 -28.77 4.43
N ARG A 57 26.13 -29.42 5.20
CA ARG A 57 26.51 -30.34 6.27
C ARG A 57 27.38 -31.48 5.72
N LEU A 58 26.95 -32.09 4.61
CA LEU A 58 27.71 -33.15 3.93
C LEU A 58 29.04 -32.66 3.35
N LEU A 59 29.06 -31.47 2.75
CA LEU A 59 30.29 -30.85 2.22
C LEU A 59 31.30 -30.61 3.34
N ARG A 60 30.83 -30.15 4.51
CA ARG A 60 31.67 -29.97 5.70
C ARG A 60 32.24 -31.31 6.19
N GLU A 61 31.41 -32.34 6.31
CA GLU A 61 31.87 -33.67 6.74
C GLU A 61 32.90 -34.28 5.78
N GLY A 62 32.67 -34.14 4.46
CA GLY A 62 33.60 -34.56 3.42
C GLY A 62 34.93 -33.80 3.47
N ALA A 63 34.87 -32.47 3.67
CA ALA A 63 36.06 -31.65 3.83
C ALA A 63 36.85 -32.03 5.10
N GLU A 64 36.18 -32.28 6.23
CA GLU A 64 36.81 -32.76 7.46
C GLU A 64 37.46 -34.15 7.30
N ALA A 65 36.91 -35.02 6.46
CA ALA A 65 37.53 -36.29 6.13
C ALA A 65 38.79 -36.11 5.29
N LEU A 66 38.76 -35.26 4.26
CA LEU A 66 39.91 -34.94 3.42
C LEU A 66 41.03 -34.26 4.22
N MET A 67 40.69 -33.39 5.17
CA MET A 67 41.65 -32.71 6.05
C MET A 67 42.41 -33.65 7.01
N ARG A 68 41.94 -34.88 7.21
CA ARG A 68 42.62 -35.92 8.00
C ARG A 68 43.57 -36.79 7.16
N GLY A 69 43.56 -36.64 5.84
CA GLY A 69 44.46 -37.32 4.93
C GLY A 69 45.85 -36.67 4.87
N ASP A 70 46.77 -37.34 4.18
CA ASP A 70 48.18 -36.90 4.03
C ASP A 70 48.43 -36.12 2.72
N ASP A 71 47.39 -35.93 1.90
CA ASP A 71 47.46 -35.19 0.64
C ASP A 71 47.22 -33.68 0.86
N ASP A 72 48.31 -32.93 1.01
CA ASP A 72 48.30 -31.47 1.21
C ASP A 72 47.51 -30.70 0.13
N ALA A 73 47.50 -31.18 -1.13
CA ALA A 73 46.72 -30.54 -2.19
C ALA A 73 45.22 -30.73 -1.97
N ALA A 74 44.78 -31.93 -1.61
CA ALA A 74 43.40 -32.22 -1.27
C ALA A 74 42.94 -31.48 -0.01
N VAL A 75 43.80 -31.36 1.01
CA VAL A 75 43.53 -30.58 2.24
C VAL A 75 43.30 -29.10 1.91
N LYS A 76 44.15 -28.51 1.07
CA LYS A 76 44.02 -27.10 0.66
C LYS A 76 42.75 -26.84 -0.12
N LEU A 77 42.40 -27.72 -1.06
CA LEU A 77 41.17 -27.61 -1.83
C LEU A 77 39.93 -27.71 -0.93
N ALA A 78 39.89 -28.69 -0.03
CA ALA A 78 38.79 -28.86 0.92
C ALA A 78 38.57 -27.64 1.83
N ARG A 79 39.67 -26.98 2.27
CA ARG A 79 39.59 -25.73 3.04
C ARG A 79 39.04 -24.57 2.23
N ALA A 80 39.45 -24.45 0.97
CA ALA A 80 38.97 -23.41 0.07
C ALA A 80 37.46 -23.57 -0.22
N ASP A 81 37.01 -24.79 -0.50
CA ASP A 81 35.60 -25.10 -0.77
C ASP A 81 34.72 -24.84 0.46
N LEU A 82 35.17 -25.29 1.65
CA LEU A 82 34.44 -25.03 2.90
C LEU A 82 34.32 -23.53 3.17
N LYS A 83 35.39 -22.77 2.91
CA LYS A 83 35.36 -21.31 3.04
C LYS A 83 34.38 -20.67 2.05
N ALA A 84 34.44 -21.04 0.78
CA ALA A 84 33.55 -20.49 -0.24
C ALA A 84 32.08 -20.78 0.09
N ALA A 85 31.77 -22.00 0.52
CA ALA A 85 30.43 -22.39 0.94
C ALA A 85 29.98 -21.62 2.20
N SER A 86 30.86 -21.43 3.18
CA SER A 86 30.60 -20.61 4.38
C SER A 86 30.29 -19.16 4.04
N ASP A 87 31.07 -18.57 3.13
CA ASP A 87 30.90 -17.18 2.69
C ASP A 87 29.57 -17.04 1.90
N ALA A 88 29.21 -18.03 1.07
CA ALA A 88 27.95 -18.06 0.34
C ALA A 88 26.72 -18.12 1.27
N MET A 89 26.72 -18.99 2.29
CA MET A 89 25.59 -19.01 3.25
C MET A 89 25.48 -17.72 4.04
N SER A 90 26.61 -17.08 4.38
CA SER A 90 26.59 -15.79 5.06
C SER A 90 25.87 -14.72 4.23
N VAL A 91 26.02 -14.75 2.91
CA VAL A 91 25.27 -13.86 1.99
C VAL A 91 23.79 -14.23 1.95
N ILE A 92 23.46 -15.52 1.88
CA ILE A 92 22.07 -16.00 1.88
C ILE A 92 21.34 -15.55 3.15
N VAL A 93 21.92 -15.83 4.33
CA VAL A 93 21.33 -15.45 5.63
C VAL A 93 21.12 -13.95 5.71
N ARG A 94 22.11 -13.14 5.35
CA ARG A 94 21.97 -11.67 5.34
C ARG A 94 20.86 -11.19 4.39
N THR A 95 20.66 -11.90 3.28
CA THR A 95 19.61 -11.57 2.32
C THR A 95 18.24 -11.92 2.89
N LEU A 96 18.10 -13.07 3.56
CA LEU A 96 16.88 -13.47 4.26
C LEU A 96 16.52 -12.48 5.38
N GLU A 97 17.50 -12.05 6.18
CA GLU A 97 17.32 -11.03 7.21
C GLU A 97 16.81 -9.71 6.62
N LYS A 98 17.36 -9.27 5.48
CA LYS A 98 16.88 -8.06 4.79
C LYS A 98 15.47 -8.21 4.24
N VAL A 99 15.14 -9.37 3.69
CA VAL A 99 13.79 -9.65 3.18
C VAL A 99 12.78 -9.65 4.34
N ASP A 100 13.09 -10.28 5.48
CA ASP A 100 12.24 -10.24 6.68
C ASP A 100 12.04 -8.80 7.17
N ALA A 101 13.11 -8.01 7.28
CA ALA A 101 13.02 -6.61 7.67
C ALA A 101 12.14 -5.78 6.72
N LEU A 102 12.26 -6.00 5.40
CA LEU A 102 11.42 -5.35 4.39
C LEU A 102 9.95 -5.78 4.50
N GLN A 103 9.67 -7.07 4.72
CA GLN A 103 8.31 -7.56 4.90
C GLN A 103 7.64 -6.95 6.13
N ARG A 104 8.37 -6.85 7.25
CA ARG A 104 7.90 -6.16 8.46
C ARG A 104 7.66 -4.68 8.23
N GLN A 105 8.53 -4.03 7.46
CA GLN A 105 8.35 -2.62 7.10
C GLN A 105 7.10 -2.41 6.26
N LEU A 106 6.90 -3.23 5.22
CA LEU A 106 5.72 -3.14 4.35
C LEU A 106 4.40 -3.37 5.10
N MET A 107 4.38 -4.29 6.08
CA MET A 107 3.22 -4.46 6.97
C MET A 107 2.90 -3.17 7.74
N ARG A 108 3.92 -2.58 8.39
CA ARG A 108 3.74 -1.31 9.12
C ARG A 108 3.33 -0.16 8.21
N ASP A 109 3.90 -0.09 7.00
CA ASP A 109 3.58 0.96 6.05
C ASP A 109 2.12 0.86 5.59
N ARG A 110 1.60 -0.37 5.36
CA ARG A 110 0.18 -0.60 5.06
C ARG A 110 -0.72 -0.19 6.22
N GLU A 111 -0.41 -0.62 7.44
CA GLU A 111 -1.17 -0.23 8.63
C GLU A 111 -1.21 1.31 8.79
N ALA A 112 -0.09 1.99 8.57
CA ALA A 112 -0.01 3.45 8.65
C ALA A 112 -0.74 4.16 7.49
N GLU A 113 -0.82 3.55 6.31
CA GLU A 113 -1.64 4.06 5.21
C GLU A 113 -3.14 3.90 5.48
N GLU A 114 -3.55 2.76 6.05
CA GLU A 114 -4.93 2.52 6.47
C GLU A 114 -5.36 3.56 7.53
N GLU A 115 -4.54 3.79 8.57
CA GLU A 115 -4.81 4.81 9.60
C GLU A 115 -4.92 6.23 9.01
N ARG A 116 -4.05 6.58 8.04
CA ARG A 116 -4.14 7.87 7.33
C ARG A 116 -5.42 7.98 6.51
N ALA A 117 -5.79 6.93 5.78
CA ALA A 117 -6.99 6.91 4.96
C ALA A 117 -8.26 7.06 5.82
N GLU A 118 -8.31 6.42 6.99
CA GLU A 118 -9.39 6.58 7.96
C GLU A 118 -9.49 8.02 8.49
N GLY A 119 -8.36 8.65 8.82
CA GLY A 119 -8.31 10.06 9.24
C GLY A 119 -8.70 11.05 8.14
N ASP A 120 -8.34 10.76 6.88
CA ASP A 120 -8.75 11.56 5.72
C ASP A 120 -10.25 11.43 5.44
N HIS A 121 -10.85 10.26 5.64
CA HIS A 121 -12.30 10.07 5.58
C HIS A 121 -13.05 10.92 6.61
N GLU A 122 -12.59 10.93 7.87
CA GLU A 122 -13.18 11.78 8.92
C GLU A 122 -13.05 13.27 8.56
N THR A 123 -11.96 13.66 7.89
CA THR A 123 -11.73 15.03 7.42
C THR A 123 -12.64 15.40 6.25
N LEU A 124 -12.85 14.49 5.30
CA LEU A 124 -13.77 14.66 4.17
C LEU A 124 -15.22 14.82 4.65
N GLU A 125 -15.67 14.01 5.61
CA GLU A 125 -17.01 14.12 6.21
C GLU A 125 -17.21 15.46 6.90
N ARG A 126 -16.21 15.94 7.64
CA ARG A 126 -16.22 17.29 8.26
C ARG A 126 -16.28 18.39 7.20
N ALA A 127 -15.54 18.26 6.11
CA ALA A 127 -15.55 19.23 5.01
C ALA A 127 -16.92 19.26 4.31
N GLN A 128 -17.53 18.10 4.05
CA GLN A 128 -18.87 17.97 3.48
C GLN A 128 -19.93 18.60 4.39
N SER A 129 -19.89 18.30 5.69
CA SER A 129 -20.80 18.86 6.68
C SER A 129 -20.72 20.38 6.73
N ARG A 130 -19.51 20.94 6.68
CA ARG A 130 -19.29 22.39 6.62
C ARG A 130 -19.85 23.00 5.33
N LEU A 131 -19.67 22.34 4.19
CA LEU A 131 -20.20 22.81 2.91
C LEU A 131 -21.73 22.85 2.92
N LEU A 132 -22.39 21.80 3.41
CA LEU A 132 -23.84 21.75 3.53
C LEU A 132 -24.38 22.88 4.41
N ALA A 133 -23.75 23.13 5.55
CA ALA A 133 -24.14 24.23 6.43
C ALA A 133 -24.04 25.60 5.76
N LEU A 134 -23.02 25.82 4.91
CA LEU A 134 -22.88 27.06 4.14
C LEU A 134 -23.95 27.19 3.06
N VAL A 135 -24.30 26.10 2.39
CA VAL A 135 -25.38 26.07 1.39
C VAL A 135 -26.72 26.40 2.04
N ASP A 136 -27.03 25.79 3.19
CA ASP A 136 -28.27 26.05 3.93
C ASP A 136 -28.35 27.52 4.37
N GLN A 137 -27.28 28.07 4.94
CA GLN A 137 -27.22 29.50 5.30
C GLN A 137 -27.48 30.41 4.10
N GLN A 138 -26.91 30.08 2.94
CA GLN A 138 -27.07 30.90 1.74
C GLN A 138 -28.48 30.77 1.15
N ALA A 139 -29.08 29.58 1.21
CA ALA A 139 -30.46 29.33 0.81
C ALA A 139 -31.44 30.10 1.71
N ASP A 140 -31.24 30.07 3.03
CA ASP A 140 -32.06 30.80 4.00
C ASP A 140 -31.98 32.32 3.77
N ALA A 141 -30.77 32.86 3.57
CA ALA A 141 -30.57 34.27 3.27
C ALA A 141 -31.31 34.68 1.99
N LYS A 142 -31.22 33.86 0.93
CA LYS A 142 -31.90 34.11 -0.33
C LYS A 142 -33.43 34.00 -0.20
N ALA A 143 -33.93 33.03 0.56
CA ALA A 143 -35.35 32.87 0.82
C ALA A 143 -35.91 34.08 1.57
N GLN A 144 -35.20 34.58 2.59
CA GLN A 144 -35.57 35.79 3.32
C GLN A 144 -35.60 37.02 2.41
N MET A 145 -34.61 37.18 1.52
CA MET A 145 -34.61 38.27 0.53
C MET A 145 -35.82 38.21 -0.40
N LEU A 146 -36.11 37.04 -0.97
CA LEU A 146 -37.25 36.84 -1.87
C LEU A 146 -38.58 37.10 -1.15
N LEU A 147 -38.71 36.64 0.10
CA LEU A 147 -39.90 36.89 0.92
C LEU A 147 -40.09 38.39 1.18
N ALA A 148 -39.02 39.11 1.50
CA ALA A 148 -39.03 40.55 1.75
C ALA A 148 -39.33 41.39 0.49
N GLU A 149 -38.89 40.92 -0.68
CA GLU A 149 -39.23 41.51 -1.98
C GLU A 149 -40.71 41.29 -2.31
N TRP A 150 -41.20 40.07 -2.12
CA TRP A 150 -42.60 39.74 -2.36
C TRP A 150 -43.54 40.49 -1.41
N THR A 151 -43.22 40.60 -0.11
CA THR A 151 -44.05 41.38 0.83
C THR A 151 -44.09 42.85 0.44
N ARG A 152 -42.97 43.43 -0.01
CA ARG A 152 -42.96 44.81 -0.56
C ARG A 152 -43.84 44.92 -1.81
N ALA A 153 -43.73 43.98 -2.74
CA ALA A 153 -44.53 43.97 -3.95
C ALA A 153 -46.04 43.83 -3.65
N ALA A 154 -46.41 42.94 -2.72
CA ALA A 154 -47.77 42.72 -2.26
C ALA A 154 -48.36 43.96 -1.58
N GLN A 155 -47.58 44.68 -0.77
CA GLN A 155 -47.98 45.95 -0.15
C GLN A 155 -48.21 47.07 -1.18
N THR A 156 -47.42 47.09 -2.26
CA THR A 156 -47.59 48.07 -3.35
C THR A 156 -48.71 47.70 -4.34
N ALA A 157 -49.09 46.42 -4.44
CA ALA A 157 -50.04 45.92 -5.44
C ALA A 157 -51.41 45.52 -4.87
N GLY A 158 -51.58 45.44 -3.54
CA GLY A 158 -52.84 45.06 -2.90
C GLY A 158 -53.28 43.60 -3.17
N CYS A 159 -52.34 42.66 -3.22
CA CYS A 159 -52.62 41.24 -3.48
C CYS A 159 -52.38 40.39 -2.22
N ASP A 160 -53.36 39.55 -1.88
CA ASP A 160 -53.43 38.73 -0.66
C ASP A 160 -52.40 37.57 -0.62
N PRO A 161 -52.06 37.06 0.59
CA PRO A 161 -51.02 36.05 0.79
C PRO A 161 -51.42 34.63 0.33
N PRO A 162 -50.44 33.73 0.06
CA PRO A 162 -50.71 32.35 -0.34
C PRO A 162 -51.30 31.51 0.81
N PRO A 163 -52.13 30.50 0.51
CA PRO A 163 -52.66 29.60 1.53
C PRO A 163 -51.57 28.73 2.15
N SER A 164 -51.79 28.43 3.43
CA SER A 164 -50.97 27.65 4.36
C SER A 164 -50.59 26.26 3.84
#